data_AF-A0A732QYP1-F1
#
_entry.id   AF-A0A732QYP1-F1
#
_cell.length_a   1.000
_cell.length_b   1.000
_cell.length_c   1.000
_cell.angle_alpha   90.00
_cell.angle_beta   90.00
_cell.angle_gamma   90.00
#
_symmetry.space_group_name_H-M   'P 1'
#
loop_
_entity.id
_entity.type
_entity.pdbx_description
1 polymer ?
#
loop_
_entity_poly.entity_id
_entity_poly.type
_entity_poly.pdbx_seq_one_letter_code
_entity_poly.pdbx_strand_id
1 'polypeptide(L)'
;TQVPTIISREQARFAKMVGSFNVEFFQRELAKKPDQDIFPVAGTIYPVEEKSIIKELEERAQKYDWEGAKKRAVADTWKNQWMVDLPPAQEHKEFLIDPTVRVTQDVKDKQGRVIASAGELINPLSRFPQNLTMIIFDPLNPGQLVWAEQQYRQRLGSGKVMPMFTRIQKDNGWDHLNDLREKFNGKVFKVNEQIISRFQIKNTPALITTDQDKFRITLFSEAEVRGIGAPNLSEEK
;
A
#
# COMPACT_ATOMS: atom_id res chain seq x y z
N THR A 1 36.94 -14.18 21.87
CA THR A 1 37.83 -13.09 22.31
C THR A 1 37.97 -13.12 23.81
N GLN A 2 39.17 -12.88 24.36
CA GLN A 2 39.42 -12.87 25.81
C GLN A 2 39.59 -11.44 26.30
N VAL A 3 38.97 -11.11 27.43
CA VAL A 3 39.03 -9.78 28.06
C VAL A 3 39.38 -9.93 29.55
N PRO A 4 40.02 -8.93 30.17
CA PRO A 4 40.50 -7.66 29.59
C PRO A 4 41.75 -7.83 28.70
N THR A 5 41.93 -6.97 27.69
CA THR A 5 43.10 -6.98 26.78
C THR A 5 43.56 -5.54 26.52
N ILE A 6 44.87 -5.29 26.58
CA ILE A 6 45.50 -4.03 26.17
C ILE A 6 46.32 -4.26 24.90
N ILE A 7 46.21 -3.36 23.94
CA ILE A 7 46.98 -3.37 22.69
C ILE A 7 47.62 -1.99 22.52
N SER A 8 48.94 -1.95 22.33
CA SER A 8 49.67 -0.76 21.88
C SER A 8 50.12 -0.97 20.44
N ARG A 9 50.07 0.09 19.61
CA ARG A 9 50.43 0.01 18.19
C ARG A 9 51.21 1.26 17.79
N GLU A 10 52.40 1.06 17.23
CA GLU A 10 53.25 2.13 16.67
C GLU A 10 53.69 1.73 15.26
N GLN A 11 53.28 2.54 14.27
CA GLN A 11 53.62 2.47 12.82
C GLN A 11 53.67 1.07 12.16
N ALA A 12 54.67 0.23 12.48
CA ALA A 12 54.89 -1.12 11.92
C ALA A 12 54.86 -2.27 12.95
N ARG A 13 54.68 -2.00 14.25
CA ARG A 13 54.67 -3.02 15.31
C ARG A 13 53.46 -2.88 16.23
N PHE A 14 53.05 -4.01 16.82
CA PHE A 14 51.99 -4.05 17.83
C PHE A 14 52.47 -4.86 19.03
N ALA A 15 52.15 -4.39 20.23
CA ALA A 15 52.34 -5.13 21.46
C ALA A 15 50.98 -5.44 22.08
N LYS A 16 50.80 -6.64 22.61
CA LYS A 16 49.54 -7.10 23.21
C LYS A 16 49.78 -7.75 24.57
N MET A 17 48.96 -7.39 25.56
CA MET A 17 48.87 -8.07 26.86
C MET A 17 47.42 -8.43 27.16
N VAL A 18 47.20 -9.68 27.55
CA VAL A 18 45.88 -10.24 27.89
C VAL A 18 45.78 -10.41 29.41
N GLY A 19 44.60 -10.21 29.99
CA GLY A 19 44.33 -10.42 31.43
C GLY A 19 44.57 -9.21 32.33
N SER A 20 45.11 -8.10 31.82
CA SER A 20 45.37 -6.87 32.58
C SER A 20 44.66 -5.65 31.99
N PHE A 21 44.22 -4.74 32.86
CA PHE A 21 43.72 -3.40 32.54
C PHE A 21 44.70 -2.29 32.97
N ASN A 22 45.88 -2.65 33.49
CA ASN A 22 46.89 -1.71 33.97
C ASN A 22 47.85 -1.30 32.84
N VAL A 23 47.60 -0.12 32.26
CA VAL A 23 48.40 0.45 31.16
C VAL A 23 49.84 0.74 31.59
N GLU A 24 50.08 1.23 32.81
CA GLU A 24 51.43 1.56 33.30
C GLU A 24 52.30 0.31 33.47
N PHE A 25 51.70 -0.79 33.95
CA PHE A 25 52.38 -2.08 34.02
C PHE A 25 52.75 -2.57 32.62
N PHE A 26 51.83 -2.48 31.66
CA PHE A 26 52.09 -2.87 30.28
C PHE A 26 53.19 -2.04 29.61
N GLN A 27 53.18 -0.71 29.82
CA GLN A 27 54.21 0.18 29.30
C GLN A 27 55.60 -0.10 29.89
N ARG A 28 55.70 -0.41 31.19
CA ARG A 28 56.97 -0.83 31.81
C ARG A 28 57.51 -2.12 31.22
N GLU A 29 56.65 -3.12 31.01
CA GLU A 29 57.08 -4.40 30.45
C GLU A 29 57.49 -4.24 28.97
N LEU A 30 56.77 -3.40 28.21
CA LEU A 30 57.15 -3.04 26.85
C LEU A 30 58.51 -2.32 26.79
N ALA A 31 58.77 -1.38 27.70
CA ALA A 31 60.05 -0.68 27.79
C ALA A 31 61.23 -1.62 28.14
N LYS A 32 60.98 -2.68 28.93
CA LYS A 32 62.00 -3.69 29.25
C LYS A 32 62.27 -4.65 28.08
N LYS A 33 61.25 -4.93 27.26
CA LYS A 33 61.30 -5.88 26.14
C LYS A 33 60.65 -5.26 24.90
N PRO A 34 61.32 -4.29 24.25
CA PRO A 34 60.73 -3.51 23.16
C PRO A 34 60.46 -4.33 21.88
N ASP A 35 61.14 -5.46 21.72
CA ASP A 35 60.96 -6.37 20.57
C ASP A 35 59.92 -7.46 20.81
N GLN A 36 59.21 -7.47 21.95
CA GLN A 36 58.22 -8.48 22.28
C GLN A 36 56.81 -8.03 21.87
N ASP A 37 56.22 -8.70 20.89
CA ASP A 37 54.87 -8.37 20.42
C ASP A 37 53.74 -8.93 21.32
N ILE A 38 54.00 -10.03 22.04
CA ILE A 38 52.99 -10.72 22.87
C ILE A 38 53.54 -10.92 24.29
N PHE A 39 52.91 -10.28 25.26
CA PHE A 39 53.25 -10.40 26.68
C PHE A 39 52.43 -11.50 27.36
N PRO A 40 52.98 -12.16 28.40
CA PRO A 40 52.26 -13.19 29.14
C PRO A 40 51.00 -12.65 29.81
N VAL A 41 50.04 -13.56 30.04
CA VAL A 41 48.75 -13.23 30.64
C VAL A 41 48.96 -12.70 32.06
N ALA A 42 48.46 -11.51 32.32
CA ALA A 42 48.61 -10.81 33.59
C ALA A 42 47.27 -10.69 34.31
N GLY A 43 46.63 -11.82 34.64
CA GLY A 43 45.39 -11.87 35.42
C GLY A 43 44.36 -12.88 34.93
N THR A 44 43.19 -12.90 35.57
CA THR A 44 42.06 -13.79 35.21
C THR A 44 41.39 -13.30 33.93
N ILE A 45 41.21 -14.23 32.98
CA ILE A 45 40.57 -13.97 31.69
C ILE A 45 39.18 -14.62 31.65
N TYR A 46 38.24 -13.95 30.98
CA TYR A 46 36.91 -14.52 30.70
C TYR A 46 36.72 -14.74 29.20
N PRO A 47 36.24 -15.92 28.77
CA PRO A 47 35.81 -16.13 27.40
C PRO A 47 34.53 -15.34 27.14
N VAL A 48 34.53 -14.46 26.14
CA VAL A 48 33.31 -13.81 25.65
C VAL A 48 32.64 -14.76 24.65
N GLU A 49 31.66 -15.53 25.13
CA GLU A 49 30.73 -16.30 24.28
C GLU A 49 29.41 -15.52 24.18
N GLU A 50 29.34 -14.57 23.25
CA GLU A 50 28.05 -14.01 22.86
C GLU A 50 27.25 -15.11 22.14
N LYS A 51 26.00 -15.32 22.58
CA LYS A 51 25.09 -16.20 21.85
C LYS A 51 24.96 -15.70 20.42
N SER A 52 25.09 -16.61 19.45
CA SER A 52 24.91 -16.27 18.04
C SER A 52 23.52 -15.69 17.82
N ILE A 53 23.45 -14.48 17.27
CA ILE A 53 22.19 -13.81 16.89
C ILE A 53 21.36 -14.72 15.99
N ILE A 54 22.00 -15.49 15.11
CA ILE A 54 21.31 -16.45 14.24
C ILE A 54 20.63 -17.54 15.08
N LYS A 55 21.32 -18.11 16.07
CA LYS A 55 20.73 -19.12 16.97
C LYS A 55 19.57 -18.55 17.80
N GLU A 56 19.69 -17.31 18.27
CA GLU A 56 18.62 -16.64 19.00
C GLU A 56 17.40 -16.37 18.12
N LEU A 57 17.61 -15.96 16.87
CA LEU A 57 16.55 -15.78 15.89
C LEU A 57 15.89 -17.11 15.51
N GLU A 58 16.66 -18.19 15.34
CA GLU A 58 16.15 -19.54 15.08
C GLU A 58 15.31 -20.07 16.25
N GLU A 59 15.81 -19.95 17.49
CA GLU A 59 15.07 -20.35 18.69
C GLU A 59 13.77 -19.56 18.86
N ARG A 60 13.78 -18.26 18.55
CA ARG A 60 12.58 -17.42 18.57
C ARG A 60 11.61 -17.81 17.47
N ALA A 61 12.09 -18.06 16.26
CA ALA A 61 11.26 -18.48 15.13
C ALA A 61 10.60 -19.83 15.39
N GLN A 62 11.30 -20.80 16.00
CA GLN A 62 10.73 -22.10 16.34
C GLN A 62 9.67 -22.03 17.45
N LYS A 63 9.82 -21.10 18.40
CA LYS A 63 8.87 -20.88 19.50
C LYS A 63 7.70 -19.95 19.12
N TYR A 64 7.75 -19.35 17.94
CA TYR A 64 6.74 -18.40 17.51
C TYR A 64 5.52 -19.11 16.93
N ASP A 65 4.33 -18.71 17.36
CA ASP A 65 3.07 -19.21 16.84
C ASP A 65 2.78 -18.62 15.46
N TRP A 66 3.33 -19.25 14.42
CA TRP A 66 3.14 -18.87 13.02
C TRP A 66 1.68 -18.97 12.57
N GLU A 67 0.94 -19.95 13.06
CA GLU A 67 -0.46 -20.15 12.69
C GLU A 67 -1.36 -19.08 13.32
N GLY A 68 -1.20 -18.79 14.61
CA GLY A 68 -1.89 -17.68 15.27
C GLY A 68 -1.44 -16.32 14.75
N ALA A 69 -0.18 -16.15 14.36
CA ALA A 69 0.30 -14.94 13.69
C ALA A 69 -0.34 -14.77 12.30
N LYS A 70 -0.47 -15.84 11.51
CA LYS A 70 -1.16 -15.83 10.23
C LYS A 70 -2.63 -15.46 10.39
N LYS A 71 -3.34 -16.07 11.35
CA LYS A 71 -4.73 -15.73 11.67
C LYS A 71 -4.89 -14.27 12.08
N ARG A 72 -3.99 -13.77 12.94
CA ARG A 72 -3.97 -12.34 13.33
C ARG A 72 -3.70 -11.42 12.15
N ALA A 73 -2.73 -11.74 11.29
CA ALA A 73 -2.43 -10.96 10.10
C ALA A 73 -3.63 -10.88 9.13
N VAL A 74 -4.35 -12.00 8.94
CA VAL A 74 -5.59 -12.05 8.15
C VAL A 74 -6.70 -11.20 8.78
N ALA A 75 -6.90 -11.29 10.10
CA ALA A 75 -7.90 -10.51 10.82
C ALA A 75 -7.57 -9.00 10.86
N ASP A 76 -6.30 -8.65 10.98
CA ASP A 76 -5.82 -7.27 11.05
C ASP A 76 -5.74 -6.63 9.66
N THR A 77 -5.84 -7.41 8.58
CA THR A 77 -5.73 -6.92 7.19
C THR A 77 -6.67 -5.76 6.92
N TRP A 78 -7.89 -5.79 7.47
CA TRP A 78 -8.92 -4.79 7.19
C TRP A 78 -8.96 -3.61 8.17
N LYS A 79 -8.30 -3.72 9.33
CA LYS A 79 -8.35 -2.69 10.38
C LYS A 79 -7.70 -1.37 9.95
N ASN A 80 -6.61 -1.45 9.20
CA ASN A 80 -5.79 -0.29 8.80
C ASN A 80 -6.00 0.09 7.32
N GLN A 81 -6.99 -0.49 6.66
CA GLN A 81 -7.26 -0.20 5.25
C GLN A 81 -8.11 1.06 5.14
N TRP A 82 -7.68 2.01 4.30
CA TRP A 82 -8.49 3.18 3.97
C TRP A 82 -9.83 2.73 3.41
N MET A 83 -10.93 3.17 3.99
CA MET A 83 -12.29 2.91 3.52
C MET A 83 -13.06 4.21 3.69
N VAL A 84 -14.05 4.43 2.84
CA VAL A 84 -14.86 5.64 2.89
C VAL A 84 -16.32 5.27 3.09
N ASP A 85 -16.94 5.89 4.09
CA ASP A 85 -18.39 5.85 4.26
C ASP A 85 -18.97 7.10 3.60
N LEU A 86 -19.60 6.91 2.44
CA LEU A 86 -20.23 7.99 1.69
C LEU A 86 -21.74 7.90 1.86
N PRO A 87 -22.43 8.98 2.25
CA PRO A 87 -23.86 8.95 2.45
C PRO A 87 -24.60 8.67 1.13
N PRO A 88 -25.76 7.97 1.18
CA PRO A 88 -26.59 7.77 0.01
C PRO A 88 -26.99 9.11 -0.64
N ALA A 89 -26.99 9.17 -1.98
CA ALA A 89 -27.49 10.33 -2.69
C ALA A 89 -29.01 10.46 -2.51
N GLN A 90 -29.46 11.67 -2.22
CA GLN A 90 -30.88 11.96 -2.01
C GLN A 90 -31.61 12.26 -3.32
N GLU A 91 -30.88 12.75 -4.32
CA GLU A 91 -31.40 13.22 -5.61
C GLU A 91 -30.51 12.72 -6.74
N HIS A 92 -31.10 12.54 -7.92
CA HIS A 92 -30.35 12.33 -9.15
C HIS A 92 -29.50 13.55 -9.45
N LYS A 93 -28.21 13.37 -9.71
CA LYS A 93 -27.32 14.46 -10.13
C LYS A 93 -26.39 13.99 -11.21
N GLU A 94 -26.19 14.83 -12.22
CA GLU A 94 -25.29 14.54 -13.32
C GLU A 94 -24.40 15.73 -13.61
N PHE A 95 -23.11 15.46 -13.83
CA PHE A 95 -22.14 16.49 -14.19
C PHE A 95 -20.97 15.91 -15.00
N LEU A 96 -20.29 16.80 -15.73
CA LEU A 96 -19.14 16.46 -16.55
C LEU A 96 -17.84 16.95 -15.89
N ILE A 97 -16.78 16.16 -16.02
CA ILE A 97 -15.41 16.51 -15.64
C ILE A 97 -14.51 16.46 -16.87
N ASP A 98 -13.78 17.54 -17.10
CA ASP A 98 -12.70 17.61 -18.08
C ASP A 98 -11.41 17.04 -17.47
N PRO A 99 -10.88 15.92 -17.99
CA PRO A 99 -9.66 15.29 -17.49
C PRO A 99 -8.38 15.91 -18.06
N THR A 100 -8.44 17.09 -18.68
CA THR A 100 -7.25 17.80 -19.17
C THR A 100 -6.30 18.10 -18.01
N VAL A 101 -5.08 17.57 -18.12
CA VAL A 101 -4.03 17.74 -17.12
C VAL A 101 -2.81 18.42 -17.72
N ARG A 102 -2.08 19.16 -16.88
CA ARG A 102 -0.75 19.65 -17.22
C ARG A 102 0.28 18.56 -16.92
N VAL A 103 1.06 18.22 -17.93
CA VAL A 103 2.17 17.27 -17.83
C VAL A 103 3.30 17.93 -17.03
N THR A 104 3.70 17.34 -15.91
CA THR A 104 4.75 17.91 -15.04
C THR A 104 6.16 17.50 -15.44
N GLN A 105 6.30 16.40 -16.18
CA GLN A 105 7.56 15.83 -16.63
C GLN A 105 7.32 15.06 -17.93
N ASP A 106 8.35 14.96 -18.77
CA ASP A 106 8.27 14.19 -20.01
C ASP A 106 7.81 12.75 -19.74
N VAL A 107 6.74 12.35 -20.39
CA VAL A 107 6.22 10.99 -20.35
C VAL A 107 6.77 10.25 -21.55
N LYS A 108 7.43 9.11 -21.31
CA LYS A 108 8.02 8.25 -22.36
C LYS A 108 7.31 6.91 -22.41
N ASP A 109 7.16 6.35 -23.61
CA ASP A 109 6.70 4.97 -23.77
C ASP A 109 7.81 3.95 -23.43
N LYS A 110 7.49 2.65 -23.50
CA LYS A 110 8.45 1.57 -23.23
C LYS A 110 9.63 1.54 -24.20
N GLN A 111 9.52 2.21 -25.35
CA GLN A 111 10.54 2.31 -26.38
C GLN A 111 11.35 3.62 -26.26
N GLY A 112 11.09 4.44 -25.23
CA GLY A 112 11.79 5.69 -24.96
C GLY A 112 11.30 6.89 -25.77
N ARG A 113 10.22 6.76 -26.54
CA ARG A 113 9.63 7.86 -27.31
C ARG A 113 8.82 8.75 -26.38
N VAL A 114 9.00 10.07 -26.48
CA VAL A 114 8.22 11.03 -25.70
C VAL A 114 6.78 11.03 -26.21
N ILE A 115 5.84 10.66 -25.35
CA ILE A 115 4.40 10.64 -25.64
C ILE A 115 3.67 11.86 -25.10
N ALA A 116 4.28 12.60 -24.18
CA ALA A 116 3.80 13.91 -23.74
C ALA A 116 4.97 14.70 -23.15
N SER A 117 5.10 15.98 -23.48
CA SER A 117 6.22 16.81 -23.03
C SER A 117 5.87 17.57 -21.75
N ALA A 118 6.87 17.85 -20.90
CA ALA A 118 6.68 18.69 -19.73
C ALA A 118 6.08 20.06 -20.11
N GLY A 119 5.05 20.48 -19.38
CA GLY A 119 4.31 21.72 -19.61
C GLY A 119 3.10 21.62 -20.54
N GLU A 120 2.98 20.53 -21.33
CA GLU A 120 1.86 20.29 -22.24
C GLU A 120 0.53 20.14 -21.47
N LEU A 121 -0.54 20.72 -22.00
CA LEU A 121 -1.91 20.44 -21.56
C LEU A 121 -2.46 19.33 -22.43
N ILE A 122 -2.80 18.20 -21.80
CA ILE A 122 -3.21 17.01 -22.53
C ILE A 122 -4.45 16.41 -21.90
N ASN A 123 -5.40 16.03 -22.75
CA ASN A 123 -6.54 15.24 -22.36
C ASN A 123 -6.22 13.74 -22.63
N PRO A 124 -6.14 12.91 -21.57
CA PRO A 124 -5.86 11.49 -21.74
C PRO A 124 -6.93 10.74 -22.55
N LEU A 125 -8.20 11.14 -22.47
CA LEU A 125 -9.29 10.52 -23.22
C LEU A 125 -9.24 10.85 -24.71
N SER A 126 -8.85 12.08 -25.07
CA SER A 126 -8.70 12.46 -26.48
C SER A 126 -7.53 11.74 -27.14
N ARG A 127 -6.42 11.53 -26.41
CA ARG A 127 -5.22 10.89 -26.96
C ARG A 127 -5.26 9.37 -26.90
N PHE A 128 -5.90 8.81 -25.88
CA PHE A 128 -6.08 7.37 -25.70
C PHE A 128 -7.55 7.06 -25.40
N PRO A 129 -8.41 7.07 -26.43
CA PRO A 129 -9.83 6.79 -26.25
C PRO A 129 -10.04 5.43 -25.61
N GLN A 130 -10.71 5.40 -24.46
CA GLN A 130 -11.09 4.17 -23.77
C GLN A 130 -12.55 4.26 -23.41
N ASN A 131 -13.32 3.20 -23.71
CA ASN A 131 -14.67 3.10 -23.19
C ASN A 131 -14.63 2.52 -21.77
N LEU A 132 -14.55 3.41 -20.78
CA LEU A 132 -14.38 3.06 -19.37
C LEU A 132 -15.66 3.40 -18.60
N THR A 133 -16.16 2.42 -17.85
CA THR A 133 -17.23 2.59 -16.88
C THR A 133 -16.74 2.20 -15.49
N MET A 134 -16.89 3.08 -14.51
CA MET A 134 -16.70 2.76 -13.09
C MET A 134 -18.05 2.81 -12.38
N ILE A 135 -18.35 1.76 -11.62
CA ILE A 135 -19.59 1.67 -10.83
C ILE A 135 -19.18 1.76 -9.37
N ILE A 136 -19.38 2.89 -8.72
CA ILE A 136 -19.01 3.11 -7.31
C ILE A 136 -20.23 2.88 -6.44
N PHE A 137 -20.13 1.97 -5.48
CA PHE A 137 -21.24 1.60 -4.61
C PHE A 137 -20.75 1.22 -3.21
N ASP A 138 -21.63 1.34 -2.23
CA ASP A 138 -21.45 0.79 -0.90
C ASP A 138 -22.08 -0.60 -0.81
N PRO A 139 -21.29 -1.69 -0.72
CA PRO A 139 -21.83 -3.04 -0.63
C PRO A 139 -22.54 -3.32 0.70
N LEU A 140 -22.35 -2.48 1.73
CA LEU A 140 -23.10 -2.59 2.99
C LEU A 140 -24.53 -2.07 2.87
N ASN A 141 -24.85 -1.36 1.79
CA ASN A 141 -26.22 -1.01 1.43
C ASN A 141 -26.76 -2.06 0.42
N PRO A 142 -27.70 -2.94 0.80
CA PRO A 142 -28.19 -4.01 -0.07
C PRO A 142 -28.81 -3.50 -1.38
N GLY A 143 -29.48 -2.33 -1.33
CA GLY A 143 -30.07 -1.72 -2.52
C GLY A 143 -29.00 -1.33 -3.54
N GLN A 144 -27.92 -0.70 -3.06
CA GLN A 144 -26.80 -0.34 -3.93
C GLN A 144 -26.06 -1.55 -4.50
N LEU A 145 -25.93 -2.64 -3.72
CA LEU A 145 -25.30 -3.88 -4.20
C LEU A 145 -26.10 -4.49 -5.37
N VAL A 146 -27.42 -4.60 -5.22
CA VAL A 146 -28.32 -5.10 -6.28
C VAL A 146 -28.26 -4.20 -7.50
N TRP A 147 -28.34 -2.88 -7.31
CA TRP A 147 -28.21 -1.89 -8.37
C TRP A 147 -26.88 -2.04 -9.11
N ALA A 148 -25.76 -2.16 -8.39
CA ALA A 148 -24.43 -2.29 -8.99
C ALA A 148 -24.30 -3.58 -9.81
N GLU A 149 -24.86 -4.70 -9.34
CA GLU A 149 -24.91 -5.97 -10.07
C GLU A 149 -25.71 -5.84 -11.38
N GLN A 150 -26.84 -5.12 -11.35
CA GLN A 150 -27.62 -4.82 -12.55
C GLN A 150 -26.85 -3.93 -13.53
N GLN A 151 -26.28 -2.81 -13.06
CA GLN A 151 -25.50 -1.89 -13.89
C GLN A 151 -24.29 -2.58 -14.53
N TYR A 152 -23.63 -3.47 -13.78
CA TYR A 152 -22.52 -4.28 -14.27
C TYR A 152 -22.96 -5.20 -15.40
N ARG A 153 -24.02 -6.01 -15.19
CA ARG A 153 -24.56 -6.92 -16.21
C ARG A 153 -24.97 -6.20 -17.49
N GLN A 154 -25.65 -5.06 -17.37
CA GLN A 154 -26.12 -4.28 -18.52
C GLN A 154 -24.99 -3.73 -19.40
N ARG A 155 -23.77 -3.59 -18.86
CA ARG A 155 -22.62 -2.98 -19.55
C ARG A 155 -21.54 -3.99 -19.93
N LEU A 156 -21.77 -5.28 -19.67
CA LEU A 156 -20.88 -6.33 -20.13
C LEU A 156 -20.78 -6.29 -21.66
N GLY A 157 -19.54 -6.31 -22.17
CA GLY A 157 -19.28 -6.27 -23.61
C GLY A 157 -19.22 -4.86 -24.22
N SER A 158 -19.66 -3.82 -23.51
CA SER A 158 -19.63 -2.44 -24.02
C SER A 158 -18.27 -1.75 -23.86
N GLY A 159 -17.35 -2.34 -23.09
CA GLY A 159 -16.03 -1.74 -22.82
C GLY A 159 -15.44 -2.27 -21.52
N LYS A 160 -14.55 -1.48 -20.91
CA LYS A 160 -13.95 -1.81 -19.62
C LYS A 160 -14.90 -1.36 -18.51
N VAL A 161 -15.51 -2.32 -17.80
CA VAL A 161 -16.38 -2.05 -16.66
C VAL A 161 -15.67 -2.42 -15.36
N MET A 162 -15.66 -1.50 -14.40
CA MET A 162 -14.97 -1.62 -13.12
C MET A 162 -15.96 -1.35 -11.97
N PRO A 163 -16.60 -2.38 -11.41
CA PRO A 163 -17.33 -2.25 -10.15
C PRO A 163 -16.36 -2.00 -8.99
N MET A 164 -16.63 -0.96 -8.20
CA MET A 164 -15.78 -0.46 -7.13
C MET A 164 -16.55 -0.30 -5.82
N PHE A 165 -16.14 -1.01 -4.77
CA PHE A 165 -16.73 -0.88 -3.44
C PHE A 165 -16.04 0.21 -2.60
N THR A 166 -16.81 0.94 -1.79
CA THR A 166 -16.30 1.99 -0.89
C THR A 166 -15.75 1.46 0.43
N ARG A 167 -16.35 0.38 0.93
CA ARG A 167 -16.01 -0.26 2.22
C ARG A 167 -16.43 -1.73 2.22
N ILE A 168 -15.98 -2.47 3.23
CA ILE A 168 -16.39 -3.85 3.50
C ILE A 168 -16.63 -4.03 5.00
N GLN A 169 -17.30 -5.11 5.38
CA GLN A 169 -17.44 -5.48 6.79
C GLN A 169 -16.05 -5.75 7.38
N LYS A 170 -15.68 -5.09 8.49
CA LYS A 170 -14.34 -5.24 9.07
C LYS A 170 -14.17 -6.59 9.75
N ASP A 171 -15.21 -7.09 10.40
CA ASP A 171 -15.18 -8.34 11.17
C ASP A 171 -15.13 -9.58 10.27
N ASN A 172 -15.73 -9.49 9.07
CA ASN A 172 -15.73 -10.58 8.08
C ASN A 172 -15.37 -10.11 6.65
N GLY A 173 -14.30 -9.32 6.53
CA GLY A 173 -13.98 -8.65 5.27
C GLY A 173 -13.57 -9.58 4.14
N TRP A 174 -12.99 -10.75 4.46
CA TRP A 174 -12.57 -11.72 3.45
C TRP A 174 -13.76 -12.45 2.81
N ASP A 175 -14.69 -12.96 3.60
CA ASP A 175 -15.89 -13.60 3.06
C ASP A 175 -16.73 -12.58 2.30
N HIS A 176 -16.91 -11.37 2.86
CA HIS A 176 -17.64 -10.32 2.16
C HIS A 176 -16.99 -9.92 0.82
N LEU A 177 -15.65 -9.90 0.74
CA LEU A 177 -14.96 -9.68 -0.54
C LEU A 177 -15.14 -10.85 -1.50
N ASN A 178 -15.16 -12.09 -1.01
CA ASN A 178 -15.41 -13.28 -1.84
C ASN A 178 -16.83 -13.24 -2.42
N ASP A 179 -17.83 -12.91 -1.62
CA ASP A 179 -19.22 -12.74 -2.09
C ASP A 179 -19.31 -11.70 -3.21
N LEU A 180 -18.63 -10.56 -3.04
CA LEU A 180 -18.55 -9.53 -4.09
C LEU A 180 -17.85 -10.06 -5.34
N ARG A 181 -16.75 -10.80 -5.19
CA ARG A 181 -16.04 -11.39 -6.33
C ARG A 181 -16.91 -12.37 -7.10
N GLU A 182 -17.71 -13.20 -6.43
CA GLU A 182 -18.65 -14.10 -7.08
C GLU A 182 -19.68 -13.32 -7.90
N LYS A 183 -20.29 -12.28 -7.31
CA LYS A 183 -21.28 -11.41 -7.98
C LYS A 183 -20.75 -10.68 -9.21
N PHE A 184 -19.48 -10.29 -9.20
CA PHE A 184 -18.86 -9.48 -10.26
C PHE A 184 -17.82 -10.25 -11.11
N ASN A 185 -17.89 -11.59 -11.15
CA ASN A 185 -16.97 -12.46 -11.91
C ASN A 185 -15.48 -12.15 -11.64
N GLY A 186 -15.13 -11.89 -10.38
CA GLY A 186 -13.78 -11.56 -9.92
C GLY A 186 -13.32 -10.13 -10.21
N LYS A 187 -14.12 -9.31 -10.91
CA LYS A 187 -13.74 -7.96 -11.35
C LYS A 187 -14.19 -6.84 -10.42
N VAL A 188 -14.37 -7.13 -9.13
CA VAL A 188 -14.67 -6.10 -8.13
C VAL A 188 -13.39 -5.51 -7.55
N PHE A 189 -13.32 -4.19 -7.45
CA PHE A 189 -12.17 -3.45 -6.97
C PHE A 189 -12.53 -2.61 -5.74
N LYS A 190 -11.54 -2.28 -4.93
CA LYS A 190 -11.69 -1.29 -3.87
C LYS A 190 -11.50 0.10 -4.47
N VAL A 191 -12.40 1.05 -4.17
CA VAL A 191 -12.18 2.45 -4.55
C VAL A 191 -10.98 3.03 -3.78
N ASN A 192 -10.28 3.99 -4.36
CA ASN A 192 -9.21 4.71 -3.69
C ASN A 192 -9.55 6.20 -3.51
N GLU A 193 -8.81 6.86 -2.63
CA GLU A 193 -9.01 8.28 -2.32
C GLU A 193 -8.88 9.19 -3.55
N GLN A 194 -7.97 8.84 -4.46
CA GLN A 194 -7.73 9.62 -5.67
C GLN A 194 -8.96 9.65 -6.59
N ILE A 195 -9.65 8.51 -6.78
CA ILE A 195 -10.88 8.46 -7.57
C ILE A 195 -11.97 9.32 -6.91
N ILE A 196 -12.18 9.17 -5.60
CA ILE A 196 -13.17 9.96 -4.86
C ILE A 196 -12.90 11.46 -4.99
N SER A 197 -11.65 11.87 -4.78
CA SER A 197 -11.23 13.27 -4.85
C SER A 197 -11.32 13.85 -6.26
N ARG A 198 -10.76 13.15 -7.27
CA ARG A 198 -10.70 13.64 -8.66
C ARG A 198 -12.07 13.71 -9.31
N PHE A 199 -12.94 12.75 -9.02
CA PHE A 199 -14.31 12.73 -9.55
C PHE A 199 -15.32 13.45 -8.65
N GLN A 200 -14.86 14.08 -7.56
CA GLN A 200 -15.68 14.83 -6.62
C GLN A 200 -16.88 14.03 -6.07
N ILE A 201 -16.68 12.73 -5.84
CA ILE A 201 -17.73 11.81 -5.39
C ILE A 201 -18.00 12.04 -3.91
N LYS A 202 -19.14 12.65 -3.60
CA LYS A 202 -19.57 12.91 -2.22
C LYS A 202 -20.66 11.95 -1.72
N ASN A 203 -21.31 11.24 -2.64
CA ASN A 203 -22.44 10.37 -2.37
C ASN A 203 -22.36 9.08 -3.18
N THR A 204 -23.06 8.05 -2.72
CA THR A 204 -23.22 6.77 -3.42
C THR A 204 -24.69 6.43 -3.66
N PRO A 205 -25.01 5.60 -4.66
CA PRO A 205 -24.10 5.08 -5.67
C PRO A 205 -23.81 6.11 -6.77
N ALA A 206 -22.68 5.92 -7.45
CA ALA A 206 -22.24 6.76 -8.55
C ALA A 206 -21.83 5.92 -9.76
N LEU A 207 -22.15 6.38 -10.95
CA LEU A 207 -21.69 5.83 -12.22
C LEU A 207 -20.77 6.86 -12.89
N ILE A 208 -19.59 6.42 -13.29
CA ILE A 208 -18.64 7.24 -14.05
C ILE A 208 -18.48 6.59 -15.41
N THR A 209 -18.82 7.31 -16.48
CA THR A 209 -18.65 6.86 -17.87
C THR A 209 -17.81 7.85 -18.65
N THR A 210 -17.09 7.36 -19.64
CA THR A 210 -16.46 8.22 -20.65
C THR A 210 -17.51 8.74 -21.62
N ASP A 211 -17.52 10.05 -21.83
CA ASP A 211 -18.35 10.75 -22.79
C ASP A 211 -17.47 11.63 -23.67
N GLN A 212 -17.14 11.13 -24.86
CA GLN A 212 -16.17 11.75 -25.77
C GLN A 212 -14.82 12.00 -25.09
N ASP A 213 -14.49 13.27 -24.84
CA ASP A 213 -13.27 13.73 -24.20
C ASP A 213 -13.45 14.04 -22.70
N LYS A 214 -14.62 13.78 -22.13
CA LYS A 214 -14.95 14.05 -20.73
C LYS A 214 -15.35 12.79 -19.99
N PHE A 215 -15.38 12.90 -18.66
CA PHE A 215 -16.07 11.94 -17.81
C PHE A 215 -17.43 12.49 -17.42
N ARG A 216 -18.45 11.65 -17.54
CA ARG A 216 -19.81 11.88 -17.06
C ARG A 216 -20.00 11.13 -15.76
N ILE A 217 -20.38 11.87 -14.72
CA ILE A 217 -20.61 11.36 -13.37
C ILE A 217 -22.10 11.47 -13.12
N THR A 218 -22.74 10.34 -12.83
CA THR A 218 -24.16 10.26 -12.51
C THR A 218 -24.32 9.70 -11.09
N LEU A 219 -24.92 10.46 -10.20
CA LEU A 219 -25.33 10.04 -8.86
C LEU A 219 -26.80 9.63 -8.92
N PHE A 220 -27.14 8.48 -8.32
CA PHE A 220 -28.50 7.96 -8.32
C PHE A 220 -29.10 8.07 -6.94
N SER A 221 -30.32 8.61 -6.85
CA SER A 221 -31.06 8.67 -5.61
C SER A 221 -31.37 7.28 -5.06
N GLU A 222 -31.58 7.15 -3.75
CA GLU A 222 -32.04 5.89 -3.15
C GLU A 222 -33.37 5.39 -3.76
N ALA A 223 -34.21 6.30 -4.24
CA ALA A 223 -35.48 5.99 -4.88
C ALA A 223 -35.24 5.24 -6.21
N GLU A 224 -34.39 5.78 -7.08
CA GLU A 224 -33.97 5.15 -8.34
C GLU A 224 -33.28 3.81 -8.12
N VAL A 225 -32.41 3.71 -7.11
CA VAL A 225 -31.72 2.47 -6.73
C VAL A 225 -32.70 1.37 -6.34
N ARG A 226 -33.82 1.72 -5.71
CA ARG A 226 -34.90 0.79 -5.33
C ARG A 226 -35.88 0.52 -6.48
N GLY A 227 -35.70 1.17 -7.63
CA GLY A 227 -36.63 1.10 -8.77
C GLY A 227 -37.95 1.86 -8.53
N ILE A 228 -37.98 2.75 -7.53
CA ILE A 228 -39.15 3.54 -7.14
C ILE A 228 -38.85 4.98 -7.55
N GLY A 229 -39.28 5.39 -8.74
CA GLY A 229 -38.99 6.71 -9.29
C GLY A 229 -37.97 6.62 -10.43
N ALA A 230 -38.48 6.58 -11.66
CA ALA A 230 -37.67 6.85 -12.84
C ALA A 230 -37.15 8.29 -12.77
N PRO A 231 -36.00 8.61 -13.41
CA PRO A 231 -35.52 9.97 -13.46
C PRO A 231 -36.57 10.84 -14.15
N ASN A 232 -37.02 11.90 -13.46
CA ASN A 232 -37.53 13.07 -14.14
C ASN A 232 -36.37 13.61 -14.96
N LEU A 233 -36.27 13.18 -16.22
CA LEU A 233 -35.50 13.88 -17.24
C LEU A 233 -36.13 15.26 -17.33
N SER A 234 -35.63 16.20 -16.52
CA SER A 234 -35.86 17.61 -16.74
C SER A 234 -35.24 17.94 -18.08
N GLU A 235 -36.08 17.96 -19.11
CA GLU A 235 -35.83 18.67 -20.36
C GLU A 235 -35.47 20.11 -20.00
N GLU A 236 -34.18 20.41 -19.89
CA GLU A 236 -33.71 21.79 -20.03
C GLU A 236 -33.48 22.06 -21.52
N LYS A 237 -34.25 23.06 -21.99
CA LYS A 237 -34.28 23.65 -23.32
C LYS A 237 -32.95 24.23 -23.78
#